data_AF-A0A7S2YG30-F1
#
_entry.id   AF-A0A7S2YG30-F1
#
_cell.length_a   1.000
_cell.length_b   1.000
_cell.length_c   1.000
_cell.angle_alpha   90.00
_cell.angle_beta   90.00
_cell.angle_gamma   90.00
#
_symmetry.space_group_name_H-M   'P 1'
#
loop_
_entity.id
_entity.type
_entity.pdbx_description
1 polymer ?
#
loop_
_entity_poly.entity_id
_entity_poly.type
_entity_poly.pdbx_seq_one_letter_code
_entity_poly.pdbx_strand_id
1 'polypeptide(L)'
;QHSNSNMATHAREEWRSFGSGATQALEDTRDNSALHVRVIAAQARRDAAGQEFMAYIIQVQTNDQRKNFVVEHRYSEFGKLQQLLVQQNCTPQGVAFPGKSW
;
A
#
# COMPACT_ATOMS: atom_id res chain seq x y z
N GLN A 1 -14.74 35.70 18.99
CA GLN A 1 -13.84 35.11 17.98
C GLN A 1 -12.82 34.21 18.68
N HIS A 2 -13.16 32.97 19.05
CA HIS A 2 -12.22 32.07 19.77
C HIS A 2 -12.56 30.58 19.55
N SER A 3 -12.65 30.11 18.30
CA SER A 3 -13.05 28.71 18.01
C SER A 3 -12.10 27.92 17.11
N ASN A 4 -11.04 28.53 16.57
CA ASN A 4 -10.14 27.83 15.63
C ASN A 4 -8.91 27.19 16.30
N SER A 5 -8.54 27.63 17.50
CA SER A 5 -7.33 27.17 18.18
C SER A 5 -7.45 25.74 18.72
N ASN A 6 -8.67 25.32 19.10
CA ASN A 6 -8.91 23.99 19.67
C ASN A 6 -8.90 22.88 18.59
N MET A 7 -9.41 23.15 17.38
CA MET A 7 -9.36 22.17 16.28
C MET A 7 -7.93 21.89 15.79
N ALA A 8 -7.11 22.93 15.68
CA ALA A 8 -5.72 22.77 15.24
C ALA A 8 -4.86 22.00 16.25
N THR A 9 -5.21 22.05 17.53
CA THR A 9 -4.49 21.35 18.60
C THR A 9 -4.91 19.88 18.65
N HIS A 10 -6.21 19.59 18.51
CA HIS A 10 -6.73 18.22 18.39
C HIS A 10 -6.18 17.49 17.14
N ALA A 11 -6.13 18.18 15.99
CA ALA A 11 -5.56 17.60 14.77
C ALA A 11 -4.06 17.27 14.93
N ARG A 12 -3.31 18.09 15.68
CA ARG A 12 -1.89 17.83 15.96
C ARG A 12 -1.67 16.67 16.94
N GLU A 13 -2.59 16.49 17.87
CA GLU A 13 -2.57 15.35 18.81
C GLU A 13 -2.91 14.04 18.10
N GLU A 14 -3.91 14.05 17.20
CA GLU A 14 -4.25 12.92 16.34
C GLU A 14 -3.10 12.54 15.38
N TRP A 15 -2.40 13.52 14.81
CA TRP A 15 -1.20 13.26 14.00
C TRP A 15 -0.10 12.53 14.77
N ARG A 16 0.08 12.84 16.06
CA ARG A 16 1.10 12.18 16.90
C ARG A 16 0.68 10.78 17.34
N SER A 17 -0.62 10.53 17.52
CA SER A 17 -1.12 9.23 18.00
C SER A 17 -1.30 8.20 16.89
N PHE A 18 -1.60 8.62 15.66
CA PHE A 18 -2.00 7.70 14.58
C PHE A 18 -0.91 7.37 13.56
N GLY A 19 0.27 7.98 13.66
CA GLY A 19 1.35 7.78 12.68
C GLY A 19 0.93 8.21 11.27
N SER A 20 1.86 8.16 10.32
CA SER A 20 1.66 8.59 8.94
C SER A 20 0.46 7.95 8.21
N GLY A 21 -0.13 6.87 8.73
CA GLY A 21 -1.20 6.10 8.08
C GLY A 21 -2.56 6.80 8.01
N ALA A 22 -2.95 7.57 9.04
CA ALA A 22 -4.25 8.25 9.05
C ALA A 22 -4.26 9.52 8.17
N THR A 23 -3.14 10.23 8.14
CA THR A 23 -2.92 11.39 7.25
C THR A 23 -2.83 10.98 5.80
N GLN A 24 -2.19 9.85 5.50
CA GLN A 24 -2.11 9.34 4.13
C GLN A 24 -3.48 8.88 3.61
N ALA A 25 -4.31 8.26 4.46
CA ALA A 25 -5.67 7.88 4.06
C ALA A 25 -6.53 9.10 3.67
N LEU A 26 -6.34 10.24 4.33
CA LEU A 26 -6.99 11.50 3.99
C LEU A 26 -6.44 12.11 2.69
N GLU A 27 -5.14 11.95 2.41
CA GLU A 27 -4.53 12.33 1.12
C GLU A 27 -5.00 11.45 -0.03
N ASP A 28 -5.07 10.13 0.19
CA ASP A 28 -5.61 9.14 -0.78
C ASP A 28 -7.08 9.46 -1.13
N THR A 29 -7.86 10.01 -0.18
CA THR A 29 -9.26 10.43 -0.43
C THR A 29 -9.36 11.75 -1.20
N ARG A 30 -8.29 12.55 -1.19
CA ARG A 30 -8.23 13.87 -1.83
C ARG A 30 -7.77 13.79 -3.28
N ASP A 31 -7.03 12.74 -3.61
CA ASP A 31 -6.66 12.39 -4.97
C ASP A 31 -7.82 11.64 -5.62
N ASN A 32 -8.32 12.13 -6.76
CA ASN A 32 -9.54 11.60 -7.40
C ASN A 32 -9.22 10.38 -8.30
N SER A 33 -8.13 9.68 -7.99
CA SER A 33 -7.62 8.56 -8.77
C SER A 33 -8.56 7.37 -8.60
N ALA A 34 -8.99 6.78 -9.71
CA ALA A 34 -9.97 5.68 -9.68
C ALA A 34 -9.48 4.41 -8.98
N LEU A 35 -8.17 4.30 -8.73
CA LEU A 35 -7.49 3.14 -8.15
C LEU A 35 -6.26 3.60 -7.34
N HIS A 36 -6.21 3.22 -6.06
CA HIS A 36 -5.07 3.37 -5.17
C HIS A 36 -4.54 1.99 -4.78
N VAL A 37 -3.23 1.77 -4.93
CA VAL A 37 -2.58 0.51 -4.55
C VAL A 37 -1.39 0.84 -3.66
N ARG A 38 -1.34 0.25 -2.47
CA ARG A 38 -0.27 0.50 -1.51
C ARG A 38 0.13 -0.76 -0.76
N VAL A 39 1.43 -0.89 -0.48
CA VAL A 39 1.93 -1.88 0.47
C VAL A 39 1.79 -1.30 1.86
N ILE A 40 0.97 -1.92 2.72
CA ILE A 40 0.67 -1.43 4.07
C ILE A 40 1.47 -2.12 5.16
N ALA A 41 2.02 -3.30 4.89
CA ALA A 41 2.87 -4.02 5.83
C ALA A 41 3.79 -5.02 5.12
N ALA A 42 4.91 -5.35 5.77
CA ALA A 42 5.76 -6.49 5.43
C ALA A 42 5.92 -7.37 6.68
N GLN A 43 5.61 -8.66 6.55
CA GLN A 43 5.58 -9.61 7.67
C GLN A 43 6.38 -10.87 7.35
N ALA A 44 7.21 -11.32 8.28
CA ALA A 44 7.86 -12.61 8.17
C ALA A 44 6.83 -13.73 8.36
N ARG A 45 6.76 -14.66 7.40
CA ARG A 45 5.89 -15.84 7.43
C ARG A 45 6.68 -17.10 7.11
N ARG A 46 6.05 -18.26 7.34
CA ARG A 46 6.57 -19.57 6.96
C ARG A 46 5.58 -20.26 6.03
N ASP A 47 6.09 -20.89 4.99
CA ASP A 47 5.26 -21.70 4.10
C ASP A 47 5.00 -23.10 4.69
N ALA A 48 4.21 -23.92 3.98
CA ALA A 48 3.88 -25.29 4.41
C ALA A 48 5.12 -26.22 4.51
N ALA A 49 6.22 -25.88 3.85
CA ALA A 49 7.50 -26.59 3.94
C ALA A 49 8.39 -26.05 5.08
N GLY A 50 7.91 -25.04 5.84
CA GLY A 50 8.64 -24.41 6.92
C GLY A 50 9.67 -23.38 6.48
N GLN A 51 9.72 -23.02 5.18
CA GLN A 51 10.63 -22.00 4.68
C GLN A 51 10.14 -20.60 5.03
N GLU A 52 11.04 -19.78 5.56
CA GLU A 52 10.75 -18.39 5.89
C GLU A 52 10.72 -17.51 4.64
N PHE A 53 9.75 -16.60 4.58
CA PHE A 53 9.65 -15.61 3.52
C PHE A 53 9.03 -14.31 4.05
N MET A 54 9.29 -13.21 3.34
CA MET A 54 8.63 -11.93 3.61
C MET A 54 7.34 -11.83 2.79
N ALA A 55 6.21 -11.72 3.48
CA ALA A 55 4.89 -11.47 2.91
C ALA A 55 4.61 -9.97 2.93
N TYR A 56 4.18 -9.42 1.80
CA TYR A 56 3.79 -8.02 1.64
C TYR A 56 2.26 -7.95 1.61
N ILE A 57 1.70 -7.18 2.53
CA ILE A 57 0.27 -6.92 2.60
C ILE A 57 -0.03 -5.70 1.76
N ILE A 58 -0.83 -5.88 0.72
CA ILE A 58 -1.16 -4.86 -0.27
C ILE A 58 -2.62 -4.50 -0.11
N GLN A 59 -2.90 -3.22 0.08
CA GLN A 59 -4.24 -2.68 0.06
C GLN A 59 -4.53 -2.10 -1.32
N VAL A 60 -5.64 -2.53 -1.90
CA VAL A 60 -6.21 -1.99 -3.13
C VAL A 60 -7.49 -1.26 -2.78
N GLN A 61 -7.55 0.02 -3.09
CA GLN A 61 -8.72 0.87 -2.92
C GLN A 61 -9.17 1.40 -4.27
N THR A 62 -10.48 1.45 -4.48
CA THR A 62 -11.08 2.05 -5.66
C THR A 62 -12.14 3.06 -5.22
N ASN A 63 -12.64 3.88 -6.15
CA ASN A 63 -13.73 4.80 -5.86
C ASN A 63 -15.02 4.09 -5.40
N ASP A 64 -15.19 2.82 -5.78
CA ASP A 64 -16.23 1.96 -5.23
C ASP A 64 -15.73 1.28 -3.96
N GLN A 65 -16.19 1.75 -2.80
CA GLN A 65 -15.80 1.21 -1.50
C GLN A 65 -16.06 -0.30 -1.37
N ARG A 66 -17.02 -0.86 -2.13
CA ARG A 66 -17.31 -2.30 -2.14
C ARG A 66 -16.22 -3.14 -2.82
N LYS A 67 -15.31 -2.50 -3.55
CA LYS A 67 -14.18 -3.10 -4.26
C LYS A 67 -12.84 -2.81 -3.59
N ASN A 68 -12.86 -2.39 -2.33
CA ASN A 68 -11.65 -2.27 -1.54
C ASN A 68 -11.31 -3.63 -0.95
N PHE A 69 -10.09 -4.10 -1.17
CA PHE A 69 -9.65 -5.39 -0.67
C PHE A 69 -8.17 -5.38 -0.30
N VAL A 70 -7.78 -6.37 0.50
CA VAL A 70 -6.40 -6.59 0.92
C VAL A 70 -5.96 -7.93 0.37
N VAL A 71 -4.79 -7.94 -0.28
CA VAL A 71 -4.13 -9.16 -0.75
C VAL A 71 -2.76 -9.30 -0.09
N GLU A 72 -2.30 -10.55 -0.01
CA GLU A 72 -0.98 -10.87 0.53
C GLU A 72 -0.17 -11.56 -0.58
N HIS A 73 1.04 -11.07 -0.82
CA HIS A 73 1.95 -11.64 -1.82
C HIS A 73 3.39 -11.66 -1.31
N ARG A 74 4.17 -12.65 -1.76
CA ARG A 74 5.63 -12.68 -1.54
C ARG A 74 6.38 -12.06 -2.71
N TYR A 75 7.60 -11.62 -2.48
CA TYR A 75 8.37 -10.91 -3.50
C TYR A 75 8.53 -11.69 -4.83
N SER A 76 8.70 -13.00 -4.76
CA SER A 76 8.88 -13.85 -5.95
C SER A 76 7.66 -13.87 -6.88
N GLU A 77 6.47 -13.51 -6.39
CA GLU A 77 5.26 -13.42 -7.20
C GLU A 77 5.25 -12.19 -8.10
N PHE A 78 5.87 -11.08 -7.66
CA PHE A 78 6.02 -9.90 -8.51
C PHE A 78 6.94 -10.15 -9.71
N GLY A 79 7.94 -11.03 -9.56
CA GLY A 79 8.77 -11.47 -10.69
C GLY A 79 7.93 -12.20 -11.75
N LYS A 80 6.98 -13.04 -11.33
CA LYS A 80 6.03 -13.70 -12.25
C LYS A 80 5.09 -12.68 -12.90
N LEU A 81 4.57 -11.73 -12.13
CA LEU A 81 3.73 -10.65 -12.63
C LEU A 81 4.47 -9.81 -13.70
N GLN A 82 5.74 -9.46 -13.46
CA GLN A 82 6.55 -8.73 -14.42
C GLN A 82 6.68 -9.49 -15.74
N GLN A 83 6.97 -10.80 -15.68
CA GLN A 83 7.06 -11.64 -16.88
C GLN A 83 5.74 -11.66 -17.66
N LEU A 84 4.60 -11.76 -16.96
CA LEU A 84 3.27 -11.71 -17.59
C LEU A 84 3.00 -10.36 -18.26
N LEU A 85 3.33 -9.25 -17.59
CA LEU A 85 3.17 -7.90 -18.15
C LEU A 85 4.03 -7.70 -19.41
N VAL A 86 5.27 -8.22 -19.41
CA VAL A 86 6.15 -8.22 -20.58
C VAL A 86 5.55 -9.02 -21.73
N GLN A 87 5.06 -10.22 -21.47
CA GLN A 87 4.44 -11.07 -22.50
C GLN A 87 3.19 -10.44 -23.13
N GLN A 88 2.42 -9.67 -22.33
CA GLN A 88 1.20 -9.01 -22.78
C GLN A 88 1.43 -7.61 -23.36
N ASN A 89 2.67 -7.16 -23.50
CA ASN A 89 3.02 -5.79 -23.89
C ASN A 89 2.39 -4.71 -22.98
N CYS A 90 2.19 -5.03 -21.71
CA CYS A 90 1.61 -4.16 -20.68
C CYS A 90 2.67 -3.61 -19.72
N THR A 91 3.96 -3.71 -20.05
CA THR A 91 5.04 -3.20 -19.20
C THR A 91 4.99 -1.66 -19.16
N PRO A 92 4.75 -1.04 -17.99
CA PRO A 92 4.83 0.40 -17.88
C PRO A 92 6.26 0.85 -18.14
N GLN A 93 6.46 1.87 -18.97
CA GLN A 93 7.80 2.40 -19.20
C GLN A 93 8.37 3.00 -17.90
N GLY A 94 9.63 2.68 -17.59
CA GLY A 94 10.34 3.24 -16.44
C GLY A 94 10.00 2.60 -15.08
N VAL A 95 9.18 1.55 -15.02
CA VAL A 95 8.88 0.84 -13.77
C VAL A 95 9.74 -0.42 -13.67
N ALA A 96 10.53 -0.51 -12.61
CA ALA A 96 11.32 -1.69 -12.26
C ALA A 96 11.00 -2.13 -10.83
N PHE A 97 10.86 -3.44 -10.61
CA PHE A 97 10.79 -3.97 -9.25
C PHE A 97 12.17 -3.82 -8.58
N PRO A 98 12.21 -3.49 -7.27
CA PRO A 98 13.47 -3.29 -6.55
C PRO A 98 14.30 -4.58 -6.59
N GLY A 99 15.60 -4.51 -6.86
CA GLY A 99 16.44 -5.71 -6.99
C GLY A 99 16.43 -6.57 -5.72
N LYS A 100 16.59 -7.89 -5.89
CA LYS A 100 16.76 -8.79 -4.74
C LYS A 100 18.10 -8.48 -4.06
N SER A 101 18.06 -7.97 -2.84
CA SER A 101 19.21 -8.03 -1.93
C SER A 101 19.30 -9.44 -1.39
N TRP A 102 20.35 -10.16 -1.77
CA TRP A 102 20.68 -11.49 -1.25
C TRP A 102 21.28 -11.38 0.14
#